data_AF-A0A316K4B4-F1
#
_entry.id   AF-A0A316K4B4-F1
#
_cell.length_a   1.000
_cell.length_b   1.000
_cell.length_c   1.000
_cell.angle_alpha   90.00
_cell.angle_beta   90.00
_cell.angle_gamma   90.00
#
_symmetry.space_group_name_H-M   'P 1'
#
loop_
_entity.id
_entity.type
_entity.pdbx_description
1 polymer ?
#
loop_
_entity_poly.entity_id
_entity_poly.type
_entity_poly.pdbx_seq_one_letter_code
_entity_poly.pdbx_strand_id
1 'polypeptide(L)'
;MNALLLTTLVVLGLASILLLWKKDKRLVGMFNALFAATLMQWAATLFNAEGALALHVLTGTLVVGFLIAQFVPKKPAIAAVVSTVLVLAAFFVAGRSEMIINEGTTQAETKFVVTGILLASLVPFLIRLKLNFVSKWIPALAPGAWSVAVYPLLAGIGFFIANLGSPVYGPMLVGSAFLINSFFDNKRSATTGTSVFALAALPLLIIGETVNASLLNADVIGGLLIGGFAIVLLNKLWSGERNIILVLVAYGIIFATVFGITTAGGTYEQLGGFDAFLAMIVGAAIVNSVKGRRLQGVSLLVPMFALGLYVPTLLTNEEEEAEKKEIITIDGSGTSEDGEEVQGPTVLPLAELSGKYTIEADASVVQFELGKEGSRTKGQFKKVSGSFNITKDLSKANVNVVMNMKDFTTFNGMRDKSLRGADYFNTDRYPKMTYKGTGFTDKGNDLYEVNGTFSMLGKSKPVTVKLQRVEVEDRIVLIGSGSLDRTEFGMTPNANEGNVVDFNYQVDLQK
;
A
#
# COMPACT_ATOMS: atom_id res chain seq x y z
N MET A 1 7.29 -16.60 21.37
CA MET A 1 8.55 -15.86 21.12
C MET A 1 9.73 -16.69 21.62
N ASN A 2 10.69 -17.06 20.77
CA ASN A 2 11.81 -17.93 21.16
C ASN A 2 12.86 -17.14 21.97
N ALA A 3 12.87 -17.31 23.30
CA ALA A 3 13.72 -16.57 24.23
C ALA A 3 15.22 -16.68 23.90
N LEU A 4 15.65 -17.75 23.24
CA LEU A 4 17.05 -18.00 22.85
C LEU A 4 17.55 -17.04 21.75
N LEU A 5 16.69 -16.69 20.79
CA LEU A 5 17.07 -15.80 19.68
C LEU A 5 17.11 -14.34 20.14
N LEU A 6 16.20 -13.95 21.03
CA LEU A 6 16.18 -12.61 21.62
C LEU A 6 17.43 -12.37 22.50
N THR A 7 17.81 -13.34 23.33
CA THR A 7 19.05 -13.24 24.13
C THR A 7 20.29 -13.16 23.24
N THR A 8 20.31 -13.89 22.12
CA THR A 8 21.41 -13.81 21.14
C THR A 8 21.53 -12.40 20.52
N LEU A 9 20.40 -11.77 20.14
CA LEU A 9 20.39 -10.38 19.63
C LEU A 9 20.90 -9.39 20.68
N VAL A 10 20.50 -9.54 21.94
CA VAL A 10 20.98 -8.70 23.06
C VAL A 10 22.49 -8.85 23.26
N VAL A 11 23.00 -10.08 23.24
CA VAL A 11 24.45 -10.35 23.40
C VAL A 11 25.25 -9.77 22.23
N LEU A 12 24.77 -9.91 20.99
CA LEU A 12 25.40 -9.30 19.81
C LEU A 12 25.40 -7.76 19.89
N GLY A 13 24.33 -7.17 20.40
CA GLY A 13 24.24 -5.73 20.66
C GLY A 13 25.26 -5.25 21.68
N LEU A 14 25.36 -5.93 22.84
CA LEU A 14 26.34 -5.62 23.89
C LEU A 14 27.80 -5.77 23.40
N ALA A 15 28.08 -6.82 22.63
CA ALA A 15 29.39 -7.03 22.03
C ALA A 15 29.74 -5.96 20.99
N SER A 16 28.76 -5.46 20.24
CA SER A 16 28.95 -4.35 19.30
C SER A 16 29.32 -3.04 20.02
N ILE A 17 28.72 -2.78 21.19
CA ILE A 17 29.08 -1.64 22.06
C ILE A 17 30.53 -1.76 22.56
N LEU A 18 30.97 -2.95 22.97
CA LEU A 18 32.34 -3.21 23.42
C LEU A 18 33.38 -2.99 22.30
N LEU A 19 33.05 -3.36 21.05
CA LEU A 19 33.91 -3.10 19.90
C LEU A 19 34.04 -1.61 19.58
N LEU A 20 32.93 -0.87 19.68
CA LEU A 20 32.94 0.59 19.55
C LEU A 20 33.83 1.23 20.61
N TRP A 21 33.75 0.76 21.86
CA TRP A 21 34.59 1.23 22.96
C TRP A 21 36.09 0.97 22.71
N LYS A 22 36.45 -0.21 22.18
CA LYS A 22 37.82 -0.55 21.79
C LYS A 22 38.28 0.06 20.46
N LYS A 23 37.40 0.77 19.74
CA LYS A 23 37.63 1.31 18.38
C LYS A 23 38.10 0.25 17.37
N ASP A 24 37.85 -1.04 17.62
CA ASP A 24 38.29 -2.11 16.73
C ASP A 24 37.25 -2.34 15.63
N LYS A 25 37.60 -1.94 14.41
CA LYS A 25 36.73 -2.03 13.23
C LYS A 25 36.80 -3.38 12.53
N ARG A 26 37.74 -4.26 12.90
CA ARG A 26 37.99 -5.53 12.18
C ARG A 26 36.82 -6.50 12.29
N LEU A 27 36.12 -6.50 13.42
CA LEU A 27 35.04 -7.42 13.72
C LEU A 27 33.65 -6.87 13.35
N VAL A 28 33.54 -5.60 12.99
CA VAL A 28 32.24 -4.95 12.72
C VAL A 28 31.45 -5.67 11.61
N GLY A 29 32.12 -6.09 10.53
CA GLY A 29 31.48 -6.85 9.45
C GLY A 29 30.91 -8.19 9.92
N MET A 30 31.65 -8.89 10.80
CA MET A 30 31.23 -10.17 11.37
C MET A 30 30.01 -9.98 12.26
N PHE A 31 30.01 -8.97 13.14
CA PHE A 31 28.87 -8.68 14.01
C PHE A 31 27.63 -8.24 13.23
N ASN A 32 27.78 -7.47 12.14
CA ASN A 32 26.65 -7.10 11.28
C ASN A 32 26.06 -8.33 10.57
N ALA A 33 26.90 -9.25 10.10
CA ALA A 33 26.45 -10.50 9.49
C ALA A 33 25.70 -11.39 10.51
N LEU A 34 26.25 -11.52 11.73
CA LEU A 34 25.61 -12.28 12.81
C LEU A 34 24.29 -11.65 13.23
N PHE A 35 24.24 -10.33 13.43
CA PHE A 35 23.01 -9.62 13.78
C PHE A 35 21.93 -9.84 12.73
N ALA A 36 22.27 -9.63 11.45
CA ALA A 36 21.33 -9.81 10.35
C ALA A 36 20.82 -11.26 10.25
N ALA A 37 21.71 -12.24 10.41
CA ALA A 37 21.37 -13.66 10.43
C ALA A 37 20.45 -14.02 11.60
N THR A 38 20.75 -13.56 12.82
CA THR A 38 19.91 -13.81 13.99
C THR A 38 18.55 -13.12 13.88
N LEU A 39 18.49 -11.91 13.33
CA LEU A 39 17.23 -11.20 13.08
C LEU A 39 16.35 -11.96 12.07
N MET A 40 16.92 -12.46 10.98
CA MET A 40 16.20 -13.26 9.99
C MET A 40 15.73 -14.60 10.56
N GLN A 41 16.54 -15.27 11.37
CA GLN A 41 16.13 -16.50 12.05
C GLN A 41 15.01 -16.26 13.05
N TRP A 42 15.04 -15.15 13.79
CA TRP A 42 13.94 -14.75 14.66
C TRP A 42 12.68 -14.48 13.84
N ALA A 43 12.78 -13.67 12.78
CA ALA A 43 11.65 -13.36 11.91
C ALA A 43 11.05 -14.62 11.28
N ALA A 44 11.88 -15.62 10.91
CA ALA A 44 11.40 -16.89 10.37
C ALA A 44 10.46 -17.65 11.33
N THR A 45 10.57 -17.41 12.64
CA THR A 45 9.65 -18.01 13.63
C THR A 45 8.24 -17.40 13.62
N LEU A 46 8.05 -16.27 12.93
CA LEU A 46 6.76 -15.58 12.79
C LEU A 46 5.94 -16.11 11.60
N PHE A 47 6.51 -16.99 10.78
CA PHE A 47 5.89 -17.50 9.55
C PHE A 47 5.71 -19.02 9.58
N ASN A 48 4.84 -19.53 8.71
CA ASN A 48 4.70 -20.96 8.45
C ASN A 48 5.96 -21.53 7.75
N ALA A 49 6.02 -22.86 7.57
CA ALA A 49 7.21 -23.53 7.05
C ALA A 49 7.68 -22.99 5.68
N GLU A 50 6.75 -22.64 4.80
CA GLU A 50 7.06 -22.09 3.47
C GLU A 50 7.56 -20.64 3.55
N GLY A 51 6.91 -19.76 4.32
CA GLY A 51 7.39 -18.39 4.54
C GLY A 51 8.74 -18.35 5.28
N ALA A 52 8.94 -19.23 6.26
CA ALA A 52 10.20 -19.35 6.99
C ALA A 52 11.36 -19.76 6.06
N LEU A 53 11.13 -20.58 5.04
CA LEU A 53 12.17 -20.99 4.09
C LEU A 53 12.85 -19.79 3.43
N ALA A 54 12.08 -18.77 3.04
CA ALA A 54 12.59 -17.58 2.38
C ALA A 54 13.60 -16.79 3.24
N LEU A 55 13.33 -16.70 4.55
CA LEU A 55 14.19 -16.03 5.52
C LEU A 55 15.41 -16.88 5.90
N HIS A 56 15.30 -18.21 5.94
CA HIS A 56 16.44 -19.10 6.11
C HIS A 56 17.41 -19.04 4.92
N VAL A 57 16.87 -18.99 3.70
CA VAL A 57 17.67 -18.82 2.46
C VAL A 57 18.41 -17.48 2.47
N LEU A 58 17.74 -16.40 2.89
CA LEU A 58 18.40 -15.10 3.08
C LEU A 58 19.49 -15.13 4.16
N THR A 59 19.26 -15.83 5.26
CA THR A 59 20.25 -16.03 6.33
C THR A 59 21.53 -16.67 5.76
N GLY A 60 21.39 -17.78 5.04
CA GLY A 60 22.52 -18.45 4.39
C GLY A 60 23.22 -17.55 3.38
N THR A 61 22.45 -16.79 2.60
CA THR A 61 22.95 -15.82 1.61
C THR A 61 23.84 -14.75 2.24
N LEU A 62 23.42 -14.17 3.37
CA LEU A 62 24.20 -13.16 4.08
C LEU A 62 25.50 -13.73 4.65
N VAL A 63 25.44 -14.93 5.25
CA VAL A 63 26.63 -15.61 5.80
C VAL A 63 27.62 -15.96 4.69
N VAL A 64 27.15 -16.53 3.58
CA VAL A 64 27.98 -16.85 2.42
C VAL A 64 28.60 -15.57 1.83
N GLY A 65 27.82 -14.50 1.68
CA GLY A 65 28.32 -13.21 1.21
C GLY A 65 29.43 -12.64 2.09
N PHE A 66 29.26 -12.71 3.41
CA PHE A 66 30.30 -12.31 4.38
C PHE A 66 31.57 -13.16 4.26
N LEU A 67 31.42 -14.48 4.16
CA LEU A 67 32.55 -15.41 4.03
C LEU A 67 33.33 -15.18 2.73
N ILE A 68 32.65 -15.08 1.59
CA ILE A 68 33.28 -14.77 0.29
C ILE A 68 34.08 -13.45 0.40
N ALA A 69 33.56 -12.44 1.08
CA ALA A 69 34.26 -11.17 1.27
C ALA A 69 35.57 -11.28 2.09
N GLN A 70 35.77 -12.36 2.84
CA GLN A 70 37.03 -12.61 3.56
C GLN A 70 38.12 -13.16 2.64
N PHE A 71 37.74 -13.92 1.60
CA PHE A 71 38.67 -14.67 0.75
C PHE A 71 38.88 -14.04 -0.63
N VAL A 72 38.04 -13.08 -1.03
CA VAL A 72 38.06 -12.48 -2.37
C VAL A 72 38.50 -11.01 -2.31
N PRO A 73 39.20 -10.48 -3.34
CA PRO A 73 39.61 -9.08 -3.35
C PRO A 73 38.44 -8.11 -3.18
N LYS A 74 38.64 -7.10 -2.33
CA LYS A 74 37.67 -6.04 -2.02
C LYS A 74 37.54 -5.02 -3.17
N LYS A 75 37.03 -5.48 -4.31
CA LYS A 75 36.76 -4.66 -5.51
C LYS A 75 35.25 -4.49 -5.72
N PRO A 76 34.77 -3.29 -6.08
CA PRO A 76 33.35 -3.01 -6.31
C PRO A 76 32.69 -3.87 -7.39
N ALA A 77 33.42 -4.17 -8.47
CA ALA A 77 32.91 -5.03 -9.52
C ALA A 77 32.65 -6.46 -8.99
N ILE A 78 33.55 -6.96 -8.14
CA ILE A 78 33.38 -8.24 -7.47
C ILE A 78 32.21 -8.17 -6.50
N ALA A 79 32.13 -7.11 -5.68
CA ALA A 79 31.02 -6.89 -4.75
C ALA A 79 29.66 -6.95 -5.47
N ALA A 80 29.54 -6.23 -6.60
CA ALA A 80 28.32 -6.20 -7.40
C ALA A 80 27.96 -7.57 -7.97
N VAL A 81 28.94 -8.33 -8.49
CA VAL A 81 28.70 -9.68 -9.01
C VAL A 81 28.28 -10.63 -7.89
N VAL A 82 29.00 -10.62 -6.76
CA VAL A 82 28.71 -11.51 -5.63
C VAL A 82 27.33 -11.20 -5.04
N SER A 83 27.00 -9.93 -4.77
CA SER A 83 25.67 -9.57 -4.26
C SER A 83 24.56 -9.93 -5.23
N THR A 84 24.73 -9.63 -6.53
CA THR A 84 23.74 -9.96 -7.56
C THR A 84 23.47 -11.46 -7.61
N VAL A 85 24.53 -12.27 -7.73
CA VAL A 85 24.41 -13.72 -7.89
C VAL A 85 23.77 -14.34 -6.65
N LEU A 86 24.23 -13.96 -5.46
CA LEU A 86 23.71 -14.54 -4.22
C LEU A 86 22.24 -14.14 -3.98
N VAL A 87 21.88 -12.86 -4.15
CA VAL A 87 20.52 -12.39 -3.87
C VAL A 87 19.52 -12.87 -4.93
N LEU A 88 19.92 -12.98 -6.20
CA LEU A 88 19.08 -13.61 -7.22
C LEU A 88 18.91 -15.11 -6.97
N ALA A 89 19.99 -15.82 -6.60
CA ALA A 89 19.88 -17.23 -6.23
C ALA A 89 18.94 -17.41 -5.03
N ALA A 90 19.05 -16.55 -4.02
CA ALA A 90 18.15 -16.52 -2.87
C ALA A 90 16.70 -16.34 -3.31
N PHE A 91 16.43 -15.36 -4.18
CA PHE A 91 15.11 -15.10 -4.73
C PHE A 91 14.54 -16.29 -5.50
N PHE A 92 15.31 -16.96 -6.37
CA PHE A 92 14.82 -18.09 -7.14
C PHE A 92 14.59 -19.35 -6.29
N VAL A 93 15.43 -19.59 -5.28
CA VAL A 93 15.26 -20.69 -4.33
C VAL A 93 14.06 -20.44 -3.43
N ALA A 94 13.92 -19.21 -2.95
CA ALA A 94 12.82 -18.80 -2.07
C ALA A 94 11.51 -18.57 -2.83
N GLY A 95 11.56 -18.36 -4.15
CA GLY A 95 10.44 -18.02 -5.05
C GLY A 95 9.32 -19.05 -5.13
N ARG A 96 9.38 -20.12 -4.32
CA ARG A 96 8.32 -21.08 -4.05
C ARG A 96 7.60 -20.86 -2.72
N SER A 97 7.99 -19.85 -1.93
CA SER A 97 7.42 -19.58 -0.62
C SER A 97 6.14 -18.75 -0.70
N GLU A 98 5.22 -19.00 0.22
CA GLU A 98 4.00 -18.19 0.36
C GLU A 98 4.30 -16.70 0.62
N MET A 99 5.43 -16.35 1.26
CA MET A 99 5.84 -14.94 1.46
C MET A 99 6.07 -14.19 0.14
N ILE A 100 6.40 -14.92 -0.94
CA ILE A 100 6.67 -14.34 -2.26
C ILE A 100 5.45 -14.49 -3.17
N ILE A 101 4.66 -15.56 -3.01
CA ILE A 101 3.59 -15.96 -3.94
C ILE A 101 2.19 -15.57 -3.44
N ASN A 102 1.95 -15.58 -2.13
CA ASN A 102 0.59 -15.53 -1.56
C ASN A 102 0.07 -14.09 -1.36
N GLU A 103 0.85 -13.07 -1.74
CA GLU A 103 0.42 -11.66 -1.72
C GLU A 103 -0.28 -11.23 -3.02
N GLY A 104 -0.85 -12.17 -3.78
CA GLY A 104 -1.53 -11.88 -5.06
C GLY A 104 -0.57 -11.54 -6.21
N THR A 105 0.72 -11.89 -6.06
CA THR A 105 1.78 -11.43 -6.95
C THR A 105 1.76 -12.16 -8.28
N THR A 106 1.53 -11.43 -9.38
CA THR A 106 1.56 -12.01 -10.73
C THR A 106 3.01 -12.26 -11.20
N GLN A 107 3.23 -13.10 -12.22
CA GLN A 107 4.56 -13.19 -12.88
C GLN A 107 5.05 -11.82 -13.39
N ALA A 108 4.12 -10.93 -13.72
CA ALA A 108 4.42 -9.56 -14.11
C ALA A 108 4.92 -8.70 -12.94
N GLU A 109 4.70 -9.09 -11.69
CA GLU A 109 5.18 -8.38 -10.49
C GLU A 109 6.52 -8.94 -9.97
N THR A 110 6.79 -10.22 -10.21
CA THR A 110 8.09 -10.87 -9.96
C THR A 110 9.25 -10.12 -10.65
N LYS A 111 9.00 -9.54 -11.84
CA LYS A 111 10.00 -8.75 -12.58
C LYS A 111 10.43 -7.49 -11.83
N PHE A 112 9.55 -6.92 -11.00
CA PHE A 112 9.87 -5.73 -10.21
C PHE A 112 10.84 -6.10 -9.09
N VAL A 113 10.64 -7.21 -8.38
CA VAL A 113 11.60 -7.69 -7.37
C VAL A 113 12.99 -7.90 -7.98
N VAL A 114 13.07 -8.58 -9.13
CA VAL A 114 14.34 -8.79 -9.85
C VAL A 114 14.99 -7.46 -10.24
N THR A 115 14.20 -6.50 -10.73
CA THR A 115 14.68 -5.17 -11.10
C THR A 115 15.24 -4.42 -9.88
N GLY A 116 14.55 -4.48 -8.73
CA GLY A 116 15.01 -3.90 -7.46
C GLY A 116 16.33 -4.51 -7.00
N ILE A 117 16.48 -5.84 -7.06
CA ILE A 117 17.72 -6.55 -6.72
C ILE A 117 18.87 -6.12 -7.61
N LEU A 118 18.65 -6.05 -8.93
CA LEU A 118 19.68 -5.65 -9.89
C LEU A 118 20.13 -4.21 -9.63
N LEU A 119 19.19 -3.29 -9.42
CA LEU A 119 19.51 -1.90 -9.09
C LEU A 119 20.35 -1.81 -7.80
N ALA A 120 19.95 -2.53 -6.76
CA ALA A 120 20.62 -2.56 -5.45
C ALA A 120 22.03 -3.17 -5.51
N SER A 121 22.18 -4.25 -6.26
CA SER A 121 23.44 -4.99 -6.36
C SER A 121 24.45 -4.26 -7.24
N LEU A 122 23.99 -3.53 -8.26
CA LEU A 122 24.83 -2.75 -9.15
C LEU A 122 25.26 -1.40 -8.57
N VAL A 123 24.75 -0.96 -7.42
CA VAL A 123 25.09 0.35 -6.82
C VAL A 123 26.59 0.63 -6.73
N PRO A 124 27.45 -0.28 -6.21
CA PRO A 124 28.89 -0.02 -6.12
C PRO A 124 29.55 0.14 -7.50
N PHE A 125 29.00 -0.53 -8.51
CA PHE A 125 29.41 -0.42 -9.90
C PHE A 125 28.93 0.89 -10.52
N LEU A 126 27.64 1.23 -10.42
CA LEU A 126 27.03 2.45 -10.96
C LEU A 126 27.69 3.72 -10.43
N ILE A 127 27.98 3.76 -9.13
CA ILE A 127 28.67 4.88 -8.49
C ILE A 127 30.07 5.08 -9.06
N ARG A 128 30.78 4.00 -9.43
CA ARG A 128 32.15 4.10 -9.97
C ARG A 128 32.21 4.21 -11.49
N LEU A 129 31.28 3.59 -12.21
CA LEU A 129 31.25 3.56 -13.68
C LEU A 129 31.15 4.97 -14.26
N LYS A 130 30.48 5.91 -13.56
CA LYS A 130 30.18 7.22 -14.16
C LYS A 130 30.19 8.45 -13.25
N LEU A 131 30.87 8.48 -12.11
CA LEU A 131 31.26 9.79 -11.55
C LEU A 131 32.25 10.52 -12.49
N ASN A 132 33.08 9.80 -13.27
CA ASN A 132 34.00 10.40 -14.25
C ASN A 132 33.34 10.86 -15.56
N PHE A 133 32.19 10.31 -15.93
CA PHE A 133 31.45 10.76 -17.11
C PHE A 133 30.52 11.90 -16.72
N VAL A 134 29.74 11.73 -15.64
CA VAL A 134 28.81 12.77 -15.16
C VAL A 134 29.56 14.00 -14.68
N SER A 135 30.74 13.85 -14.06
CA SER A 135 31.57 15.00 -13.68
C SER A 135 32.05 15.85 -14.87
N LYS A 136 32.09 15.29 -16.09
CA LYS A 136 32.42 16.07 -17.30
C LYS A 136 31.32 17.07 -17.66
N TRP A 137 30.08 16.73 -17.38
CA TRP A 137 28.91 17.56 -17.66
C TRP A 137 28.49 18.38 -16.43
N ILE A 138 28.80 17.89 -15.24
CA ILE A 138 28.44 18.50 -13.96
C ILE A 138 29.65 18.40 -13.02
N PRO A 139 30.60 19.35 -13.07
CA PRO A 139 31.82 19.31 -12.24
C PRO A 139 31.52 19.26 -10.74
N ALA A 140 30.39 19.85 -10.31
CA ALA A 140 29.88 19.75 -8.95
C ALA A 140 29.67 18.30 -8.47
N LEU A 141 29.50 17.34 -9.40
CA LEU A 141 29.30 15.89 -9.22
C LEU A 141 30.62 15.06 -9.07
N ALA A 142 31.75 15.69 -8.75
CA ALA A 142 33.06 15.01 -8.73
C ALA A 142 33.20 13.80 -7.76
N PRO A 143 34.06 12.81 -8.08
CA PRO A 143 34.21 11.56 -7.32
C PRO A 143 34.58 11.77 -5.84
N GLY A 144 33.85 11.11 -4.94
CA GLY A 144 34.14 11.05 -3.49
C GLY A 144 33.15 11.78 -2.58
N ALA A 145 32.52 12.87 -3.05
CA ALA A 145 31.52 13.61 -2.27
C ALA A 145 30.08 13.09 -2.45
N TRP A 146 29.80 12.37 -3.53
CA TRP A 146 28.45 12.01 -3.98
C TRP A 146 28.03 10.58 -3.72
N SER A 147 28.99 9.66 -3.53
CA SER A 147 28.68 8.27 -3.24
C SER A 147 27.70 8.18 -2.07
N VAL A 148 27.95 8.94 -1.00
CA VAL A 148 27.11 8.99 0.21
C VAL A 148 25.66 9.43 -0.05
N ALA A 149 25.40 10.23 -1.08
CA ALA A 149 24.04 10.68 -1.43
C ALA A 149 23.35 9.66 -2.37
N VAL A 150 24.08 9.14 -3.35
CA VAL A 150 23.53 8.22 -4.37
C VAL A 150 23.13 6.86 -3.77
N TYR A 151 23.82 6.40 -2.72
CA TYR A 151 23.45 5.15 -2.03
C TYR A 151 22.01 5.17 -1.49
N PRO A 152 21.58 6.14 -0.65
CA PRO A 152 20.20 6.29 -0.20
C PRO A 152 19.17 6.38 -1.34
N LEU A 153 19.47 7.13 -2.41
CA LEU A 153 18.54 7.24 -3.55
C LEU A 153 18.29 5.87 -4.19
N LEU A 154 19.36 5.16 -4.54
CA LEU A 154 19.24 3.86 -5.21
C LEU A 154 18.64 2.81 -4.26
N ALA A 155 18.88 2.93 -2.95
CA ALA A 155 18.22 2.12 -1.95
C ALA A 155 16.71 2.40 -1.90
N GLY A 156 16.30 3.67 -1.88
CA GLY A 156 14.89 4.07 -1.89
C GLY A 156 14.16 3.64 -3.15
N ILE A 157 14.77 3.84 -4.34
CA ILE A 157 14.22 3.34 -5.62
C ILE A 157 14.13 1.81 -5.60
N GLY A 158 15.17 1.13 -5.12
CA GLY A 158 15.19 -0.32 -5.00
C GLY A 158 14.07 -0.84 -4.09
N PHE A 159 13.87 -0.23 -2.93
CA PHE A 159 12.77 -0.56 -2.02
C PHE A 159 11.42 -0.36 -2.71
N PHE A 160 11.20 0.78 -3.35
CA PHE A 160 9.94 1.08 -4.03
C PHE A 160 9.60 0.04 -5.11
N ILE A 161 10.57 -0.26 -5.98
CA ILE A 161 10.39 -1.23 -7.06
C ILE A 161 10.23 -2.64 -6.48
N ALA A 162 10.98 -3.02 -5.45
CA ALA A 162 10.84 -4.35 -4.88
C ALA A 162 9.54 -4.50 -4.07
N ASN A 163 9.04 -3.43 -3.46
CA ASN A 163 7.78 -3.37 -2.72
C ASN A 163 6.57 -3.66 -3.63
N LEU A 164 6.62 -3.24 -4.90
CA LEU A 164 5.61 -3.60 -5.92
C LEU A 164 5.48 -5.11 -6.16
N GLY A 165 6.57 -5.85 -5.94
CA GLY A 165 6.58 -7.29 -6.20
C GLY A 165 6.46 -8.15 -4.95
N SER A 166 6.89 -7.64 -3.80
CA SER A 166 6.64 -8.25 -2.49
C SER A 166 6.94 -7.22 -1.39
N PRO A 167 5.90 -6.66 -0.74
CA PRO A 167 6.00 -5.63 0.28
C PRO A 167 7.00 -5.88 1.42
N VAL A 168 7.11 -7.12 1.89
CA VAL A 168 8.03 -7.45 2.99
C VAL A 168 9.34 -8.05 2.45
N TYR A 169 9.25 -9.01 1.53
CA TYR A 169 10.42 -9.77 1.10
C TYR A 169 11.27 -9.03 0.06
N GLY A 170 10.64 -8.26 -0.83
CA GLY A 170 11.32 -7.48 -1.85
C GLY A 170 12.33 -6.48 -1.27
N PRO A 171 11.89 -5.57 -0.39
CA PRO A 171 12.78 -4.66 0.33
C PRO A 171 13.86 -5.40 1.13
N MET A 172 13.56 -6.56 1.70
CA MET A 172 14.55 -7.40 2.40
C MET A 172 15.67 -7.91 1.50
N LEU A 173 15.34 -8.35 0.28
CA LEU A 173 16.34 -8.74 -0.72
C LEU A 173 17.22 -7.55 -1.13
N VAL A 174 16.62 -6.37 -1.32
CA VAL A 174 17.34 -5.14 -1.61
C VAL A 174 18.28 -4.79 -0.46
N GLY A 175 17.79 -4.75 0.78
CA GLY A 175 18.60 -4.50 1.97
C GLY A 175 19.76 -5.50 2.09
N SER A 176 19.52 -6.78 1.79
CA SER A 176 20.53 -7.83 1.81
C SER A 176 21.63 -7.60 0.78
N ALA A 177 21.28 -7.17 -0.44
CA ALA A 177 22.27 -6.79 -1.45
C ALA A 177 23.17 -5.64 -0.98
N PHE A 178 22.59 -4.62 -0.35
CA PHE A 178 23.34 -3.50 0.23
C PHE A 178 24.25 -3.94 1.39
N LEU A 179 23.79 -4.85 2.25
CA LEU A 179 24.60 -5.40 3.33
C LEU A 179 25.77 -6.23 2.78
N ILE A 180 25.53 -7.12 1.82
CA ILE A 180 26.59 -7.93 1.19
C ILE A 180 27.63 -7.02 0.55
N ASN A 181 27.19 -6.01 -0.21
CA ASN A 181 28.07 -5.01 -0.82
C ASN A 181 28.95 -4.29 0.22
N SER A 182 28.43 -4.07 1.44
CA SER A 182 29.18 -3.44 2.53
C SER A 182 30.39 -4.25 3.00
N PHE A 183 30.37 -5.58 2.90
CA PHE A 183 31.49 -6.43 3.33
C PHE A 183 32.74 -6.28 2.46
N PHE A 184 32.54 -5.88 1.20
CA PHE A 184 33.60 -5.63 0.21
C PHE A 184 34.10 -4.19 0.20
N ASP A 185 33.53 -3.29 1.02
CA ASP A 185 33.96 -1.89 1.10
C ASP A 185 34.47 -1.55 2.51
N ASN A 186 35.65 -0.96 2.60
CA ASN A 186 36.26 -0.55 3.88
C ASN A 186 36.05 0.96 4.18
N LYS A 187 35.30 1.69 3.35
CA LYS A 187 35.07 3.14 3.47
C LYS A 187 33.69 3.46 4.07
N ARG A 188 33.34 4.76 4.18
CA ARG A 188 32.04 5.30 4.67
C ARG A 188 30.79 4.67 4.02
N SER A 189 30.91 4.02 2.87
CA SER A 189 29.85 3.25 2.20
C SER A 189 29.45 1.98 2.96
N ALA A 190 30.34 1.41 3.77
CA ALA A 190 30.05 0.21 4.55
C ALA A 190 28.94 0.45 5.60
N THR A 191 28.97 1.61 6.25
CA THR A 191 27.93 2.01 7.22
C THR A 191 26.59 2.29 6.54
N THR A 192 26.59 2.68 5.27
CA THR A 192 25.34 2.92 4.53
C THR A 192 24.62 1.61 4.21
N GLY A 193 25.35 0.57 3.79
CA GLY A 193 24.76 -0.73 3.50
C GLY A 193 24.07 -1.37 4.71
N THR A 194 24.69 -1.25 5.89
CA THR A 194 24.12 -1.74 7.15
C THR A 194 22.89 -0.95 7.59
N SER A 195 22.88 0.37 7.41
CA SER A 195 21.72 1.21 7.71
C SER A 195 20.55 0.92 6.77
N VAL A 196 20.82 0.71 5.47
CA VAL A 196 19.79 0.34 4.50
C VAL A 196 19.20 -1.04 4.84
N PHE A 197 20.02 -2.01 5.20
CA PHE A 197 19.53 -3.31 5.66
C PHE A 197 18.66 -3.20 6.92
N ALA A 198 19.08 -2.40 7.90
CA ALA A 198 18.28 -2.18 9.11
C ALA A 198 16.92 -1.57 8.81
N LEU A 199 16.86 -0.60 7.88
CA LEU A 199 15.60 -0.01 7.42
C LEU A 199 14.71 -1.05 6.72
N ALA A 200 15.28 -1.86 5.81
CA ALA A 200 14.54 -2.94 5.15
C ALA A 200 13.95 -3.96 6.13
N ALA A 201 14.58 -4.13 7.31
CA ALA A 201 14.16 -5.11 8.30
C ALA A 201 13.06 -4.61 9.24
N LEU A 202 12.77 -3.31 9.25
CA LEU A 202 11.76 -2.70 10.14
C LEU A 202 10.36 -3.31 9.99
N PRO A 203 9.84 -3.60 8.78
CA PRO A 203 8.56 -4.28 8.62
C PRO A 203 8.46 -5.60 9.39
N LEU A 204 9.58 -6.32 9.59
CA LEU A 204 9.58 -7.60 10.31
C LEU A 204 9.26 -7.45 11.81
N LEU A 205 9.43 -6.26 12.39
CA LEU A 205 9.24 -6.02 13.82
C LEU A 205 7.77 -5.89 14.22
N ILE A 206 6.88 -5.64 13.25
CA ILE A 206 5.44 -5.42 13.48
C ILE A 206 4.58 -6.59 12.99
N ILE A 207 5.20 -7.68 12.51
CA ILE A 207 4.48 -8.84 12.00
C ILE A 207 3.77 -9.55 13.14
N GLY A 208 2.44 -9.58 13.08
CA GLY A 208 1.57 -10.23 14.06
C GLY A 208 1.04 -9.32 15.17
N GLU A 209 1.37 -8.01 15.14
CA GLU A 209 0.73 -7.02 16.01
C GLU A 209 -0.40 -6.29 15.25
N THR A 210 -1.44 -5.85 15.97
CA THR A 210 -2.53 -5.01 15.42
C THR A 210 -2.09 -3.55 15.19
N VAL A 211 -0.78 -3.28 15.24
CA VAL A 211 -0.22 -1.95 15.12
C VAL A 211 -0.05 -1.60 13.65
N ASN A 212 -0.95 -0.76 13.13
CA ASN A 212 -0.85 -0.22 11.79
C ASN A 212 0.18 0.93 11.76
N ALA A 213 1.47 0.59 11.70
CA ALA A 213 2.55 1.58 11.68
C ALA A 213 2.98 1.91 10.24
N SER A 214 2.22 2.77 9.56
CA SER A 214 2.53 3.26 8.19
C SER A 214 4.00 3.74 8.06
N LEU A 215 4.58 4.30 9.13
CA LEU A 215 5.98 4.73 9.20
C LEU A 215 7.03 3.64 8.93
N LEU A 216 6.67 2.36 9.04
CA LEU A 216 7.58 1.23 8.85
C LEU A 216 7.42 0.56 7.48
N ASN A 217 6.44 0.98 6.67
CA ASN A 217 6.21 0.42 5.35
C ASN A 217 7.35 0.83 4.38
N ALA A 218 7.70 -0.05 3.43
CA ALA A 218 8.89 0.15 2.61
C ALA A 218 8.75 1.28 1.56
N ASP A 219 7.52 1.59 1.16
CA ASP A 219 7.14 2.80 0.41
C ASP A 219 7.45 4.08 1.19
N VAL A 220 7.11 4.14 2.48
CA VAL A 220 7.41 5.25 3.39
C VAL A 220 8.91 5.36 3.64
N ILE A 221 9.59 4.24 3.91
CA ILE A 221 11.05 4.21 4.03
C ILE A 221 11.72 4.66 2.72
N GLY A 222 11.21 4.21 1.57
CA GLY A 222 11.65 4.64 0.25
C GLY A 222 11.52 6.16 0.08
N GLY A 223 10.36 6.71 0.46
CA GLY A 223 10.13 8.15 0.49
C GLY A 223 11.14 8.90 1.37
N LEU A 224 11.36 8.46 2.61
CA LEU A 224 12.36 9.06 3.53
C LEU A 224 13.75 9.13 2.88
N LEU A 225 14.18 8.05 2.23
CA LEU A 225 15.49 7.97 1.58
C LEU A 225 15.60 8.90 0.36
N ILE A 226 14.56 8.96 -0.48
CA ILE A 226 14.53 9.83 -1.67
C ILE A 226 14.50 11.30 -1.24
N GLY A 227 13.69 11.65 -0.24
CA GLY A 227 13.63 12.99 0.33
C GLY A 227 14.97 13.44 0.92
N GLY A 228 15.59 12.57 1.72
CA GLY A 228 16.92 12.80 2.28
C GLY A 228 18.00 12.96 1.21
N PHE A 229 17.88 12.27 0.07
CA PHE A 229 18.77 12.47 -1.07
C PHE A 229 18.52 13.82 -1.77
N ALA A 230 17.27 14.15 -2.07
CA ALA A 230 16.88 15.33 -2.82
C ALA A 230 17.48 16.61 -2.20
N ILE A 231 17.41 16.73 -0.87
CA ILE A 231 17.97 17.86 -0.15
C ILE A 231 19.50 17.90 -0.19
N VAL A 232 20.17 16.74 -0.17
CA VAL A 232 21.64 16.66 -0.29
C VAL A 232 22.10 17.01 -1.70
N LEU A 233 21.39 16.54 -2.72
CA LEU A 233 21.63 16.85 -4.13
C LEU A 233 21.54 18.36 -4.37
N LEU A 234 20.43 18.99 -3.97
CA LEU A 234 20.22 20.42 -4.17
C LEU A 234 21.24 21.27 -3.42
N ASN A 235 21.47 20.98 -2.14
CA ASN A 235 22.49 21.69 -1.36
C ASN A 235 23.87 21.61 -2.03
N LYS A 236 24.21 20.47 -2.63
CA LYS A 236 25.49 20.29 -3.30
C LYS A 236 25.57 21.06 -4.62
N LEU A 237 24.53 21.02 -5.45
CA LEU A 237 24.44 21.80 -6.70
C LEU A 237 24.49 23.30 -6.45
N TRP A 238 23.83 23.77 -5.39
CA TRP A 238 23.84 25.17 -4.98
C TRP A 238 25.20 25.65 -4.43
N SER A 239 25.92 24.77 -3.72
CA SER A 239 27.24 25.08 -3.12
C SER A 239 28.44 24.94 -4.08
N GLY A 240 28.23 24.36 -5.27
CA GLY A 240 29.27 24.17 -6.30
C GLY A 240 29.37 25.34 -7.29
N GLU A 241 29.85 25.06 -8.50
CA GLU A 241 29.74 26.01 -9.63
C GLU A 241 28.25 26.24 -9.93
N ARG A 242 27.79 27.48 -9.77
CA ARG A 242 26.37 27.88 -9.87
C ARG A 242 25.82 27.70 -11.30
N ASN A 243 25.55 26.47 -11.69
CA ASN A 243 24.83 26.17 -12.90
C ASN A 243 23.33 26.06 -12.58
N ILE A 244 22.63 27.18 -12.75
CA ILE A 244 21.20 27.30 -12.43
C ILE A 244 20.34 26.32 -13.24
N ILE A 245 20.75 25.99 -14.47
CA ILE A 245 20.05 25.04 -15.33
C ILE A 245 20.04 23.66 -14.67
N LEU A 246 21.19 23.21 -14.14
CA LEU A 246 21.29 21.92 -13.45
C LEU A 246 20.47 21.87 -12.16
N VAL A 247 20.39 22.99 -11.44
CA VAL A 247 19.53 23.13 -10.26
C VAL A 247 18.06 22.98 -10.67
N LEU A 248 17.61 23.70 -11.72
CA LEU A 248 16.24 23.62 -12.21
C LEU A 248 15.87 22.22 -12.73
N VAL A 249 16.79 21.55 -13.45
CA VAL A 249 16.61 20.16 -13.88
C VAL A 249 16.47 19.23 -12.67
N ALA A 250 17.27 19.42 -11.62
CA ALA A 250 17.15 18.63 -10.40
C ALA A 250 15.80 18.84 -9.71
N TYR A 251 15.31 20.07 -9.60
CA TYR A 251 13.95 20.36 -9.13
C TYR A 251 12.90 19.65 -9.99
N GLY A 252 12.99 19.76 -11.31
CA GLY A 252 12.05 19.11 -12.23
C GLY A 252 11.99 17.60 -12.04
N ILE A 253 13.13 16.93 -11.90
CA ILE A 253 13.19 15.48 -11.64
C ILE A 253 12.58 15.14 -10.27
N ILE A 254 12.88 15.91 -9.23
CA ILE A 254 12.32 15.68 -7.89
C ILE A 254 10.80 15.83 -7.92
N PHE A 255 10.27 16.88 -8.56
CA PHE A 255 8.83 17.10 -8.69
C PHE A 255 8.14 16.04 -9.54
N ALA A 256 8.72 15.64 -10.67
CA ALA A 256 8.18 14.57 -11.49
C ALA A 256 8.14 13.24 -10.71
N THR A 257 9.14 12.98 -9.88
CA THR A 257 9.18 11.79 -9.01
C THR A 257 8.10 11.85 -7.95
N VAL A 258 7.96 12.99 -7.24
CA VAL A 258 6.89 13.22 -6.25
C VAL A 258 5.52 13.01 -6.89
N PHE A 259 5.24 13.72 -7.98
CA PHE A 259 3.96 13.65 -8.68
C PHE A 259 3.67 12.23 -9.17
N GLY A 260 4.66 11.56 -9.76
CA GLY A 260 4.54 10.18 -10.23
C GLY A 260 4.22 9.21 -9.09
N ILE A 261 4.93 9.29 -7.96
CA ILE A 261 4.70 8.44 -6.79
C ILE A 261 3.29 8.67 -6.23
N THR A 262 2.88 9.92 -6.05
CA THR A 262 1.59 10.23 -5.43
C THR A 262 0.41 9.85 -6.33
N THR A 263 0.50 10.08 -7.64
CA THR A 263 -0.57 9.70 -8.59
C THR A 263 -0.61 8.19 -8.83
N ALA A 264 0.55 7.55 -8.98
CA ALA A 264 0.61 6.10 -9.18
C ALA A 264 0.12 5.34 -7.93
N GLY A 265 0.28 5.90 -6.72
CA GLY A 265 -0.27 5.34 -5.49
C GLY A 265 -1.80 5.22 -5.48
N GLY A 266 -2.51 6.04 -6.26
CA GLY A 266 -3.96 5.89 -6.46
C GLY A 266 -4.34 4.65 -7.28
N THR A 267 -3.40 4.10 -8.05
CA THR A 267 -3.58 2.89 -8.87
C THR A 267 -2.90 1.66 -8.25
N TYR A 268 -1.73 1.86 -7.63
CA TYR A 268 -0.92 0.83 -6.99
C TYR A 268 -0.69 1.22 -5.53
N GLU A 269 -1.51 0.69 -4.62
CA GLU A 269 -1.44 0.99 -3.19
C GLU A 269 -0.04 0.76 -2.59
N GLN A 270 0.68 -0.24 -3.12
CA GLN A 270 2.06 -0.58 -2.75
C GLN A 270 3.09 0.53 -3.05
N LEU A 271 2.73 1.57 -3.78
CA LEU A 271 3.60 2.75 -3.96
C LEU A 271 3.43 3.78 -2.84
N GLY A 272 2.52 3.56 -1.89
CA GLY A 272 2.26 4.42 -0.73
C GLY A 272 1.59 5.74 -1.05
N GLY A 273 1.66 6.21 -2.30
CA GLY A 273 0.99 7.42 -2.77
C GLY A 273 1.33 8.65 -1.92
N PHE A 274 0.34 9.11 -1.15
CA PHE A 274 0.48 10.26 -0.27
C PHE A 274 1.40 9.98 0.93
N ASP A 275 1.39 8.78 1.49
CA ASP A 275 2.23 8.39 2.62
C ASP A 275 3.72 8.43 2.24
N ALA A 276 4.06 7.86 1.07
CA ALA A 276 5.42 7.92 0.52
C ALA A 276 5.86 9.38 0.24
N PHE A 277 4.94 10.22 -0.21
CA PHE A 277 5.20 11.65 -0.42
C PHE A 277 5.47 12.40 0.89
N LEU A 278 4.64 12.19 1.93
CA LEU A 278 4.89 12.76 3.26
C LEU A 278 6.23 12.31 3.80
N ALA A 279 6.57 11.04 3.58
CA ALA A 279 7.86 10.48 3.95
C ALA A 279 9.02 11.18 3.23
N MET A 280 8.88 11.53 1.94
CA MET A 280 9.88 12.36 1.24
C MET A 280 10.07 13.73 1.91
N ILE A 281 9.01 14.39 2.34
CA ILE A 281 9.11 15.66 3.08
C ILE A 281 9.87 15.43 4.39
N VAL A 282 9.48 14.42 5.17
CA VAL A 282 10.09 14.10 6.46
C VAL A 282 11.57 13.77 6.30
N GLY A 283 11.93 12.93 5.32
CA GLY A 283 13.31 12.56 5.04
C GLY A 283 14.17 13.76 4.66
N ALA A 284 13.64 14.65 3.81
CA ALA A 284 14.30 15.90 3.47
C ALA A 284 14.48 16.81 4.70
N ALA A 285 13.45 16.94 5.54
CA ALA A 285 13.47 17.74 6.75
C ALA A 285 14.47 17.22 7.79
N ILE A 286 14.51 15.90 8.04
CA ILE A 286 15.45 15.24 8.97
C ILE A 286 16.89 15.49 8.52
N VAL A 287 17.20 15.27 7.24
CA VAL A 287 18.57 15.48 6.76
C VAL A 287 18.97 16.95 6.85
N ASN A 288 18.04 17.87 6.62
CA ASN A 288 18.27 19.30 6.74
C ASN A 288 18.52 19.72 8.20
N SER A 289 17.70 19.24 9.15
CA SER A 289 17.82 19.57 10.58
C SER A 289 19.11 19.05 11.19
N VAL A 290 19.57 17.86 10.79
CA VAL A 290 20.80 17.26 11.30
C VAL A 290 22.07 17.87 10.67
N LYS A 291 22.05 18.26 9.39
CA LYS A 291 23.27 18.77 8.71
C LYS A 291 23.51 20.28 8.83
N GLY A 292 22.50 21.09 9.18
CA GLY A 292 22.66 22.45 9.71
C GLY A 292 23.58 23.44 8.94
N ARG A 293 23.69 23.38 7.61
CA ARG A 293 24.47 24.36 6.80
C ARG A 293 23.55 25.36 6.08
N ARG A 294 24.10 26.53 5.65
CA ARG A 294 23.40 27.64 4.96
C ARG A 294 22.43 27.19 3.83
N LEU A 295 21.17 26.97 4.22
CA LEU A 295 19.86 27.42 3.69
C LEU A 295 19.48 27.33 2.20
N GLN A 296 20.28 26.80 1.27
CA GLN A 296 19.89 26.83 -0.16
C GLN A 296 18.90 25.74 -0.59
N GLY A 297 19.01 24.51 -0.06
CA GLY A 297 18.09 23.41 -0.39
C GLY A 297 16.72 23.47 0.29
N VAL A 298 16.55 24.27 1.35
CA VAL A 298 15.28 24.39 2.12
C VAL A 298 14.12 24.89 1.25
N SER A 299 14.45 25.64 0.20
CA SER A 299 13.50 26.09 -0.82
C SER A 299 12.78 24.95 -1.55
N LEU A 300 13.22 23.68 -1.42
CA LEU A 300 12.49 22.52 -1.91
C LEU A 300 11.27 22.18 -1.04
N LEU A 301 11.32 22.42 0.27
CA LEU A 301 10.23 22.04 1.17
C LEU A 301 8.96 22.83 0.87
N VAL A 302 9.07 24.14 0.66
CA VAL A 302 7.91 25.02 0.38
C VAL A 302 7.05 24.53 -0.81
N PRO A 303 7.60 24.31 -2.01
CA PRO A 303 6.83 23.80 -3.13
C PRO A 303 6.43 22.33 -2.97
N MET A 304 7.18 21.51 -2.22
CA MET A 304 6.71 20.17 -1.85
C MET A 304 5.46 20.25 -0.97
N PHE A 305 5.44 21.11 0.05
CA PHE A 305 4.25 21.35 0.88
C PHE A 305 3.08 21.89 0.05
N ALA A 306 3.33 22.84 -0.86
CA ALA A 306 2.28 23.36 -1.76
C ALA A 306 1.68 22.27 -2.65
N LEU A 307 2.51 21.37 -3.20
CA LEU A 307 2.03 20.19 -3.91
C LEU A 307 1.27 19.24 -2.99
N GLY A 308 1.74 19.03 -1.75
CA GLY A 308 1.06 18.18 -0.78
C GLY A 308 -0.34 18.64 -0.40
N LEU A 309 -0.59 19.95 -0.45
CA LEU A 309 -1.92 20.51 -0.25
C LEU A 309 -2.82 20.38 -1.49
N TYR A 310 -2.23 20.31 -2.69
CA TYR A 310 -2.95 20.26 -3.96
C TYR A 310 -3.18 18.85 -4.50
N VAL A 311 -2.29 17.89 -4.20
CA VAL A 311 -2.43 16.53 -4.76
C VAL A 311 -3.66 15.80 -4.22
N PRO A 312 -4.01 15.83 -2.91
CA PRO A 312 -5.23 15.19 -2.42
C PRO A 312 -6.47 15.63 -3.19
N THR A 313 -6.60 16.92 -3.51
CA THR A 313 -7.74 17.46 -4.28
C THR A 313 -7.75 17.03 -5.76
N LEU A 314 -6.65 16.50 -6.28
CA LEU A 314 -6.63 15.84 -7.60
C LEU A 314 -7.05 14.37 -7.55
N LEU A 315 -6.97 13.73 -6.38
CA LEU A 315 -7.30 12.32 -6.19
C LEU A 315 -8.76 12.15 -5.79
N THR A 316 -9.29 13.03 -4.94
CA THR A 316 -10.69 13.07 -4.53
C THR A 316 -11.53 13.83 -5.54
N ASN A 317 -12.71 13.30 -5.85
CA ASN A 317 -13.67 14.00 -6.68
C ASN A 317 -14.64 14.75 -5.74
N GLU A 318 -14.29 15.98 -5.36
CA GLU A 318 -15.07 16.77 -4.38
C GLU A 318 -16.53 16.93 -4.78
N GLU A 319 -16.83 17.03 -6.09
CA GLU A 319 -18.20 17.05 -6.60
C GLU A 319 -18.96 15.75 -6.30
N GLU A 320 -18.30 14.59 -6.43
CA GLU A 320 -18.94 13.31 -6.11
C GLU A 320 -19.01 13.05 -4.61
N GLU A 321 -18.04 13.52 -3.84
CA GLU A 321 -18.02 13.38 -2.38
C GLU A 321 -19.10 14.28 -1.74
N ALA A 322 -19.34 15.47 -2.28
CA ALA A 322 -20.47 16.33 -1.91
C ALA A 322 -21.83 15.72 -2.30
N GLU A 323 -21.89 14.84 -3.30
CA GLU A 323 -23.09 14.06 -3.66
C GLU A 323 -23.29 12.79 -2.81
N LYS A 324 -22.46 12.56 -1.79
CA LYS A 324 -22.66 11.44 -0.87
C LYS A 324 -23.98 11.65 -0.12
N LYS A 325 -24.98 10.85 -0.44
CA LYS A 325 -26.30 10.92 0.19
C LYS A 325 -26.21 10.31 1.58
N GLU A 326 -26.62 11.02 2.61
CA GLU A 326 -26.90 10.38 3.90
C GLU A 326 -28.09 9.44 3.75
N ILE A 327 -28.00 8.26 4.35
CA ILE A 327 -29.06 7.24 4.30
C ILE A 327 -29.44 6.83 5.70
N ILE A 328 -30.72 6.51 5.87
CA ILE A 328 -31.23 5.89 7.07
C ILE A 328 -30.82 4.40 7.06
N THR A 329 -30.26 3.94 8.16
CA THR A 329 -29.83 2.54 8.35
C THR A 329 -30.75 1.81 9.33
N ILE A 330 -30.80 0.46 9.25
CA ILE A 330 -31.62 -0.38 10.15
C ILE A 330 -31.29 -0.13 11.63
N ASP A 331 -30.03 0.17 11.95
CA ASP A 331 -29.58 0.37 13.33
C ASP A 331 -29.96 1.76 13.90
N GLY A 332 -30.78 2.54 13.18
CA GLY A 332 -31.28 3.84 13.61
C GLY A 332 -30.27 4.98 13.49
N SER A 333 -29.08 4.73 12.94
CA SER A 333 -28.09 5.77 12.71
C SER A 333 -28.48 6.59 11.47
N GLY A 334 -29.07 7.76 11.71
CA GLY A 334 -29.02 8.91 10.82
C GLY A 334 -28.08 9.91 11.47
N THR A 335 -26.95 10.21 10.83
CA THR A 335 -26.05 11.27 11.29
C THR A 335 -26.49 12.53 10.59
N SER A 336 -26.77 13.61 11.33
CA SER A 336 -26.85 14.95 10.74
C SER A 336 -25.44 15.53 10.61
N GLU A 337 -25.25 16.50 9.71
CA GLU A 337 -23.96 17.21 9.50
C GLU A 337 -23.35 17.77 10.81
N ASP A 338 -24.16 17.97 11.85
CA ASP A 338 -23.75 18.56 13.14
C ASP A 338 -23.59 17.54 14.30
N GLY A 339 -23.77 16.23 14.06
CA GLY A 339 -23.51 15.19 15.05
C GLY A 339 -24.52 15.09 16.22
N GLU A 340 -25.73 15.61 16.04
CA GLU A 340 -26.83 15.41 17.01
C GLU A 340 -27.63 14.13 16.70
N GLU A 341 -28.03 13.40 17.74
CA GLU A 341 -28.96 12.26 17.63
C GLU A 341 -30.35 12.76 17.21
N VAL A 342 -30.67 12.63 15.93
CA VAL A 342 -32.04 12.83 15.42
C VAL A 342 -32.86 11.59 15.76
N GLN A 343 -34.10 11.75 16.24
CA GLN A 343 -35.04 10.62 16.37
C GLN A 343 -35.17 9.94 14.99
N GLY A 344 -34.75 8.67 14.92
CA GLY A 344 -34.83 7.88 13.71
C GLY A 344 -36.28 7.81 13.17
N PRO A 345 -36.46 7.63 11.85
CA PRO A 345 -37.78 7.60 11.24
C PRO A 345 -38.63 6.47 11.80
N THR A 346 -39.94 6.69 11.84
CA THR A 346 -40.88 5.70 12.39
C THR A 346 -40.88 4.44 11.53
N VAL A 347 -40.53 3.31 12.15
CA VAL A 347 -40.63 1.99 11.52
C VAL A 347 -42.11 1.62 11.39
N LEU A 348 -42.52 1.19 10.21
CA LEU A 348 -43.90 0.83 9.90
C LEU A 348 -44.01 -0.64 9.47
N PRO A 349 -45.16 -1.28 9.72
CA PRO A 349 -45.39 -2.65 9.27
C PRO A 349 -45.35 -2.77 7.75
N LEU A 350 -44.45 -3.63 7.24
CA LEU A 350 -44.40 -3.94 5.80
C LEU A 350 -45.68 -4.67 5.35
N ALA A 351 -46.30 -5.45 6.24
CA ALA A 351 -47.52 -6.22 5.96
C ALA A 351 -48.74 -5.35 5.60
N GLU A 352 -48.73 -4.06 5.94
CA GLU A 352 -49.79 -3.11 5.56
C GLU A 352 -49.64 -2.60 4.13
N LEU A 353 -48.48 -2.81 3.50
CA LEU A 353 -48.21 -2.41 2.12
C LEU A 353 -48.67 -3.51 1.15
N SER A 354 -49.34 -3.13 0.06
CA SER A 354 -49.67 -4.09 -1.01
C SER A 354 -49.76 -3.41 -2.37
N GLY A 355 -49.41 -4.16 -3.42
CA GLY A 355 -49.40 -3.68 -4.79
C GLY A 355 -48.03 -3.79 -5.46
N LYS A 356 -47.96 -3.27 -6.68
CA LYS A 356 -46.71 -3.13 -7.44
C LYS A 356 -46.18 -1.73 -7.19
N TYR A 357 -44.87 -1.64 -7.02
CA TYR A 357 -44.14 -0.40 -6.80
C TYR A 357 -42.91 -0.40 -7.70
N THR A 358 -42.55 0.78 -8.19
CA THR A 358 -41.28 1.04 -8.87
C THR A 358 -40.33 1.78 -7.93
N ILE A 359 -39.04 1.50 -8.08
CA ILE A 359 -38.00 2.22 -7.35
C ILE A 359 -37.79 3.59 -8.00
N GLU A 360 -37.86 4.66 -7.23
CA GLU A 360 -37.50 6.00 -7.70
C GLU A 360 -35.98 6.14 -7.74
N ALA A 361 -35.42 6.24 -8.94
CA ALA A 361 -33.99 6.08 -9.15
C ALA A 361 -33.16 7.22 -8.57
N ASP A 362 -33.68 8.44 -8.61
CA ASP A 362 -32.96 9.62 -8.12
C ASP A 362 -33.06 9.79 -6.60
N ALA A 363 -34.04 9.15 -5.95
CA ALA A 363 -34.21 9.16 -4.50
C ALA A 363 -33.61 7.92 -3.81
N SER A 364 -33.22 6.89 -4.58
CA SER A 364 -32.69 5.64 -4.05
C SER A 364 -31.17 5.54 -4.17
N VAL A 365 -30.53 4.91 -3.19
CA VAL A 365 -29.07 4.80 -3.10
C VAL A 365 -28.68 3.49 -2.41
N VAL A 366 -27.58 2.90 -2.87
CA VAL A 366 -26.91 1.77 -2.20
C VAL A 366 -25.50 2.21 -1.86
N GLN A 367 -25.15 2.18 -0.59
CA GLN A 367 -23.80 2.44 -0.09
C GLN A 367 -23.12 1.12 0.24
N PHE A 368 -21.82 1.05 -0.05
CA PHE A 368 -21.03 -0.13 0.26
C PHE A 368 -19.69 0.27 0.87
N GLU A 369 -19.10 -0.68 1.58
CA GLU A 369 -17.75 -0.57 2.10
C GLU A 369 -16.99 -1.89 2.02
N LEU A 370 -15.68 -1.77 1.81
CA LEU A 370 -14.76 -2.89 1.66
C LEU A 370 -13.43 -2.52 2.32
N GLY A 371 -12.85 -3.44 3.09
CA GLY A 371 -11.53 -3.27 3.69
C GLY A 371 -11.51 -3.53 5.19
N LYS A 372 -10.32 -3.36 5.78
CA LYS A 372 -10.09 -3.56 7.21
C LYS A 372 -10.63 -2.39 8.03
N GLU A 373 -10.91 -2.65 9.30
CA GLU A 373 -11.30 -1.62 10.27
C GLU A 373 -10.26 -0.49 10.30
N GLY A 374 -10.71 0.77 10.20
CA GLY A 374 -9.85 1.95 10.10
C GLY A 374 -9.32 2.28 8.69
N SER A 375 -9.59 1.45 7.67
CA SER A 375 -9.16 1.67 6.27
C SER A 375 -10.20 1.24 5.24
N ARG A 376 -11.49 1.31 5.60
CA ARG A 376 -12.60 0.92 4.70
C ARG A 376 -12.70 1.89 3.52
N THR A 377 -12.60 1.35 2.31
CA THR A 377 -12.99 2.06 1.10
C THR A 377 -14.51 2.09 1.02
N LYS A 378 -15.07 3.29 0.98
CA LYS A 378 -16.51 3.51 0.86
C LYS A 378 -16.86 3.88 -0.58
N GLY A 379 -18.07 3.54 -0.98
CA GLY A 379 -18.62 3.97 -2.26
C GLY A 379 -20.12 3.84 -2.29
N GLN A 380 -20.72 4.26 -3.40
CA GLN A 380 -22.15 4.19 -3.59
C GLN A 380 -22.54 3.97 -5.05
N PHE A 381 -23.75 3.44 -5.24
CA PHE A 381 -24.52 3.60 -6.46
C PHE A 381 -25.48 4.78 -6.27
N LYS A 382 -25.23 5.87 -6.99
CA LYS A 382 -25.98 7.13 -6.87
C LYS A 382 -27.46 7.00 -7.25
N LYS A 383 -27.74 6.03 -8.12
CA LYS A 383 -29.06 5.70 -8.65
C LYS A 383 -29.25 4.20 -8.71
N VAL A 384 -30.44 3.76 -8.32
CA VAL A 384 -30.82 2.35 -8.34
C VAL A 384 -32.23 2.24 -8.90
N SER A 385 -32.48 1.28 -9.77
CA SER A 385 -33.78 1.11 -10.42
C SER A 385 -34.32 -0.28 -10.18
N GLY A 386 -35.63 -0.48 -10.33
CA GLY A 386 -36.24 -1.78 -10.07
C GLY A 386 -37.71 -1.71 -9.73
N SER A 387 -38.21 -2.81 -9.19
CA SER A 387 -39.61 -2.97 -8.84
C SER A 387 -39.79 -3.90 -7.65
N PHE A 388 -40.80 -3.60 -6.83
CA PHE A 388 -41.32 -4.47 -5.79
C PHE A 388 -42.74 -4.89 -6.13
N ASN A 389 -43.07 -6.15 -5.90
CA ASN A 389 -44.44 -6.63 -5.91
C ASN A 389 -44.75 -7.19 -4.52
N ILE A 390 -45.47 -6.41 -3.73
CA ILE A 390 -45.77 -6.69 -2.34
C ILE A 390 -47.18 -7.24 -2.26
N THR A 391 -47.30 -8.47 -1.76
CA THR A 391 -48.55 -9.20 -1.61
C THR A 391 -48.92 -9.30 -0.15
N LYS A 392 -50.22 -9.42 0.17
CA LYS A 392 -50.70 -9.65 1.55
C LYS A 392 -50.01 -10.84 2.23
N ASP A 393 -49.75 -11.87 1.44
CA ASP A 393 -48.86 -12.97 1.83
C ASP A 393 -47.42 -12.61 1.43
N LEU A 394 -46.63 -12.12 2.37
CA LEU A 394 -45.26 -11.65 2.14
C LEU A 394 -44.31 -12.76 1.65
N SER A 395 -44.65 -14.04 1.85
CA SER A 395 -43.90 -15.17 1.29
C SER A 395 -43.96 -15.22 -0.25
N LYS A 396 -44.94 -14.55 -0.86
CA LYS A 396 -45.09 -14.41 -2.32
C LYS A 396 -44.62 -13.07 -2.86
N ALA A 397 -44.17 -12.16 -1.99
CA ALA A 397 -43.62 -10.89 -2.40
C ALA A 397 -42.29 -11.10 -3.16
N ASN A 398 -42.03 -10.25 -4.13
CA ASN A 398 -40.80 -10.31 -4.92
C ASN A 398 -40.23 -8.92 -5.19
N VAL A 399 -38.93 -8.90 -5.44
CA VAL A 399 -38.15 -7.70 -5.72
C VAL A 399 -37.20 -7.97 -6.88
N ASN A 400 -37.04 -6.97 -7.74
CA ASN A 400 -36.05 -6.96 -8.81
C ASN A 400 -35.34 -5.60 -8.79
N VAL A 401 -34.02 -5.60 -8.57
CA VAL A 401 -33.18 -4.41 -8.50
C VAL A 401 -32.13 -4.46 -9.60
N VAL A 402 -31.86 -3.32 -10.20
CA VAL A 402 -30.84 -3.11 -11.24
C VAL A 402 -29.98 -1.91 -10.84
N MET A 403 -28.68 -2.17 -10.70
CA MET A 403 -27.64 -1.16 -10.46
C MET A 403 -26.78 -1.04 -11.72
N ASN A 404 -26.69 0.15 -12.30
CA ASN A 404 -25.84 0.37 -13.48
C ASN A 404 -24.45 0.80 -13.03
N MET A 405 -23.42 0.27 -13.68
CA MET A 405 -22.02 0.60 -13.37
C MET A 405 -21.61 2.03 -13.72
N LYS A 406 -22.44 2.74 -14.51
CA LYS A 406 -22.28 4.18 -14.75
C LYS A 406 -22.56 5.01 -13.50
N ASP A 407 -23.38 4.50 -12.57
CA ASP A 407 -23.81 5.21 -11.37
C ASP A 407 -22.96 4.84 -10.14
N PHE A 408 -21.94 3.98 -10.33
CA PHE A 408 -20.96 3.56 -9.32
C PHE A 408 -19.90 4.64 -9.09
N THR A 409 -19.61 4.95 -7.83
CA THR A 409 -18.48 5.81 -7.42
C THR A 409 -17.86 5.35 -6.09
N THR A 410 -16.56 5.56 -5.95
CA THR A 410 -15.79 5.47 -4.69
C THR A 410 -15.32 6.85 -4.21
N PHE A 411 -15.89 7.92 -4.78
CA PHE A 411 -15.51 9.31 -4.55
C PHE A 411 -14.07 9.65 -4.99
N ASN A 412 -13.45 8.75 -5.75
CA ASN A 412 -12.12 8.90 -6.33
C ASN A 412 -12.18 8.51 -7.81
N GLY A 413 -12.12 9.51 -8.68
CA GLY A 413 -12.30 9.31 -10.12
C GLY A 413 -11.25 8.39 -10.77
N MET A 414 -10.01 8.38 -10.25
CA MET A 414 -8.96 7.48 -10.75
C MET A 414 -9.21 6.03 -10.33
N ARG A 415 -9.62 5.81 -9.07
CA ARG A 415 -10.01 4.48 -8.59
C ARG A 415 -11.24 3.97 -9.35
N ASP A 416 -12.24 4.82 -9.55
CA ASP A 416 -13.45 4.46 -10.29
C ASP A 416 -13.13 4.07 -11.74
N LYS A 417 -12.21 4.79 -12.40
CA LYS A 417 -11.74 4.42 -13.73
C LYS A 417 -11.05 3.05 -13.73
N SER A 418 -10.21 2.78 -12.73
CA SER A 418 -9.52 1.49 -12.58
C SER A 418 -10.51 0.34 -12.36
N LEU A 419 -11.46 0.51 -11.44
CA LEU A 419 -12.46 -0.50 -11.08
C LEU A 419 -13.40 -0.85 -12.24
N ARG A 420 -13.64 0.10 -13.16
CA ARG A 420 -14.44 -0.19 -14.38
C ARG A 420 -13.70 -1.08 -15.39
N GLY A 421 -12.36 -1.18 -15.28
CA GLY A 421 -11.50 -1.96 -16.16
C GLY A 421 -11.71 -3.48 -16.09
N ALA A 422 -11.04 -4.18 -17.01
CA ALA A 422 -11.20 -5.63 -17.21
C ALA A 422 -10.77 -6.49 -16.01
N ASP A 423 -9.86 -5.99 -15.18
CA ASP A 423 -9.33 -6.69 -14.00
C ASP A 423 -10.31 -6.71 -12.82
N TYR A 424 -11.33 -5.85 -12.84
CA TYR A 424 -12.37 -5.75 -11.80
C TYR A 424 -13.77 -5.94 -12.40
N PHE A 425 -14.56 -4.88 -12.60
CA PHE A 425 -15.96 -5.00 -12.99
C PHE A 425 -16.17 -5.24 -14.50
N ASN A 426 -15.15 -4.98 -15.33
CA ASN A 426 -15.21 -5.13 -16.79
C ASN A 426 -16.52 -4.59 -17.36
N THR A 427 -16.77 -3.29 -17.13
CA THR A 427 -18.10 -2.69 -17.32
C THR A 427 -18.53 -2.63 -18.78
N ASP A 428 -17.57 -2.70 -19.70
CA ASP A 428 -17.83 -2.81 -21.14
C ASP A 428 -18.59 -4.10 -21.47
N ARG A 429 -18.28 -5.19 -20.77
CA ARG A 429 -18.95 -6.49 -20.92
C ARG A 429 -20.12 -6.68 -19.94
N TYR A 430 -19.98 -6.14 -18.73
CA TYR A 430 -20.94 -6.30 -17.64
C TYR A 430 -21.40 -4.94 -17.11
N PRO A 431 -22.24 -4.20 -17.85
CA PRO A 431 -22.60 -2.82 -17.51
C PRO A 431 -23.56 -2.69 -16.31
N LYS A 432 -24.09 -3.81 -15.80
CA LYS A 432 -25.13 -3.84 -14.77
C LYS A 432 -24.93 -4.98 -13.78
N MET A 433 -25.34 -4.74 -12.55
CA MET A 433 -25.56 -5.74 -11.51
C MET A 433 -27.06 -5.85 -11.22
N THR A 434 -27.53 -7.03 -10.83
CA THR A 434 -28.95 -7.25 -10.54
C THR A 434 -29.17 -8.09 -9.30
N TYR A 435 -30.21 -7.77 -8.54
CA TYR A 435 -30.69 -8.59 -7.43
C TYR A 435 -32.14 -8.99 -7.67
N LYS A 436 -32.46 -10.28 -7.54
CA LYS A 436 -33.82 -10.80 -7.66
C LYS A 436 -34.17 -11.62 -6.43
N GLY A 437 -35.08 -11.12 -5.62
CA GLY A 437 -35.50 -11.74 -4.35
C GLY A 437 -36.95 -12.19 -4.38
N THR A 438 -37.25 -13.26 -3.64
CA THR A 438 -38.60 -13.80 -3.45
C THR A 438 -38.77 -14.32 -2.04
N GLY A 439 -39.91 -14.09 -1.42
CA GLY A 439 -40.23 -14.61 -0.11
C GLY A 439 -39.60 -13.79 1.02
N PHE A 440 -40.41 -12.90 1.58
CA PHE A 440 -40.00 -12.00 2.64
C PHE A 440 -40.32 -12.70 3.96
N THR A 441 -39.27 -13.01 4.73
CA THR A 441 -39.38 -13.77 5.97
C THR A 441 -39.32 -12.80 7.15
N ASP A 442 -40.41 -12.72 7.90
CA ASP A 442 -40.48 -11.91 9.12
C ASP A 442 -39.52 -12.45 10.19
N LYS A 443 -38.73 -11.55 10.79
CA LYS A 443 -37.79 -11.83 11.88
C LYS A 443 -38.20 -11.15 13.20
N GLY A 444 -39.37 -10.53 13.24
CA GLY A 444 -39.86 -9.71 14.35
C GLY A 444 -39.39 -8.26 14.25
N ASN A 445 -40.04 -7.37 15.01
CA ASN A 445 -39.76 -5.92 15.04
C ASN A 445 -39.76 -5.27 13.64
N ASP A 446 -40.70 -5.71 12.79
CA ASP A 446 -40.83 -5.26 11.39
C ASP A 446 -39.57 -5.39 10.53
N LEU A 447 -38.64 -6.26 10.96
CA LEU A 447 -37.45 -6.65 10.21
C LEU A 447 -37.74 -7.89 9.37
N TYR A 448 -37.43 -7.82 8.08
CA TYR A 448 -37.63 -8.90 7.13
C TYR A 448 -36.30 -9.32 6.51
N GLU A 449 -36.13 -10.62 6.30
CA GLU A 449 -35.07 -11.16 5.44
C GLU A 449 -35.64 -11.53 4.07
N VAL A 450 -34.94 -11.11 3.03
CA VAL A 450 -35.24 -11.45 1.64
C VAL A 450 -34.11 -12.31 1.10
N ASN A 451 -34.42 -13.56 0.76
CA ASN A 451 -33.50 -14.43 0.05
C ASN A 451 -33.61 -14.15 -1.46
N GLY A 452 -32.47 -13.98 -2.11
CA GLY A 452 -32.45 -13.66 -3.53
C GLY A 452 -31.19 -14.09 -4.23
N THR A 453 -31.19 -13.88 -5.55
CA THR A 453 -30.05 -14.12 -6.42
C THR A 453 -29.44 -12.79 -6.81
N PHE A 454 -28.20 -12.55 -6.38
CA PHE A 454 -27.38 -11.44 -6.83
C PHE A 454 -26.59 -11.86 -8.06
N SER A 455 -26.51 -11.00 -9.08
CA SER A 455 -25.76 -11.24 -10.30
C SER A 455 -24.78 -10.12 -10.58
N MET A 456 -23.51 -10.48 -10.74
CA MET A 456 -22.38 -9.59 -11.00
C MET A 456 -21.32 -10.36 -11.80
N LEU A 457 -20.65 -9.68 -12.73
CA LEU A 457 -19.61 -10.28 -13.59
C LEU A 457 -20.08 -11.53 -14.36
N GLY A 458 -21.38 -11.57 -14.71
CA GLY A 458 -21.98 -12.72 -15.39
C GLY A 458 -22.14 -13.97 -14.52
N LYS A 459 -21.86 -13.90 -13.21
CA LYS A 459 -22.13 -14.97 -12.23
C LYS A 459 -23.31 -14.59 -11.36
N SER A 460 -24.09 -15.61 -10.96
CA SER A 460 -25.26 -15.44 -10.09
C SER A 460 -25.11 -16.30 -8.83
N LYS A 461 -25.31 -15.69 -7.66
CA LYS A 461 -25.13 -16.32 -6.34
C LYS A 461 -26.26 -15.95 -5.38
N PRO A 462 -26.61 -16.85 -4.44
CA PRO A 462 -27.58 -16.53 -3.41
C PRO A 462 -27.02 -15.46 -2.46
N VAL A 463 -27.81 -14.42 -2.18
CA VAL A 463 -27.50 -13.38 -1.19
C VAL A 463 -28.78 -13.06 -0.41
N THR A 464 -28.67 -13.06 0.91
CA THR A 464 -29.75 -12.68 1.82
C THR A 464 -29.56 -11.22 2.23
N VAL A 465 -30.63 -10.42 2.15
CA VAL A 465 -30.63 -9.02 2.58
C VAL A 465 -31.69 -8.79 3.65
N LYS A 466 -31.42 -7.85 4.54
CA LYS A 466 -32.35 -7.38 5.57
C LYS A 466 -33.12 -6.16 5.07
N LEU A 467 -34.38 -6.02 5.45
CA LEU A 467 -35.27 -4.98 4.97
C LEU A 467 -36.24 -4.52 6.07
N GLN A 468 -36.42 -3.22 6.19
CA GLN A 468 -37.44 -2.57 7.00
C GLN A 468 -38.15 -1.49 6.20
N ARG A 469 -39.41 -1.23 6.54
CA ARG A 469 -40.17 -0.10 5.99
C ARG A 469 -40.12 1.06 6.98
N VAL A 470 -39.80 2.22 6.47
CA VAL A 470 -39.87 3.49 7.19
C VAL A 470 -40.67 4.50 6.37
N GLU A 471 -41.21 5.50 7.05
CA GLU A 471 -41.87 6.64 6.41
C GLU A 471 -41.00 7.89 6.57
N VAL A 472 -40.76 8.58 5.47
CA VAL A 472 -39.97 9.81 5.40
C VAL A 472 -40.74 10.81 4.57
N GLU A 473 -41.25 11.87 5.21
CA GLU A 473 -42.00 12.95 4.53
C GLU A 473 -43.12 12.39 3.63
N ASP A 474 -43.97 11.51 4.17
CA ASP A 474 -45.07 10.83 3.48
C ASP A 474 -44.64 9.91 2.29
N ARG A 475 -43.34 9.64 2.14
CA ARG A 475 -42.80 8.67 1.17
C ARG A 475 -42.65 7.30 1.79
N ILE A 476 -42.89 6.26 0.98
CA ILE A 476 -42.65 4.88 1.36
C ILE A 476 -41.18 4.57 1.07
N VAL A 477 -40.40 4.38 2.13
CA VAL A 477 -38.96 4.10 2.02
C VAL A 477 -38.66 2.72 2.59
N LEU A 478 -37.86 1.96 1.85
CA LEU A 478 -37.33 0.68 2.31
C LEU A 478 -35.84 0.84 2.59
N ILE A 479 -35.45 0.56 3.84
CA ILE A 479 -34.06 0.56 4.27
C ILE A 479 -33.58 -0.87 4.48
N GLY A 480 -32.28 -1.09 4.32
CA GLY A 480 -31.76 -2.43 4.50
C GLY A 480 -30.25 -2.54 4.49
N SER A 481 -29.80 -3.76 4.73
CA SER A 481 -28.38 -4.10 4.76
C SER A 481 -28.13 -5.53 4.27
N GLY A 482 -26.90 -5.79 3.86
CA GLY A 482 -26.46 -7.10 3.43
C GLY A 482 -24.94 -7.16 3.31
N SER A 483 -24.46 -8.36 3.02
CA SER A 483 -23.05 -8.60 2.82
C SER A 483 -22.87 -9.67 1.74
N LEU A 484 -21.81 -9.57 0.95
CA LEU A 484 -21.46 -10.56 -0.06
C LEU A 484 -19.95 -10.74 -0.18
N ASP A 485 -19.50 -11.93 -0.57
CA ASP A 485 -18.11 -12.19 -0.92
C ASP A 485 -17.89 -11.96 -2.42
N ARG A 486 -17.08 -10.95 -2.77
CA ARG A 486 -16.81 -10.58 -4.16
C ARG A 486 -16.06 -11.67 -4.94
N THR A 487 -15.35 -12.56 -4.25
CA THR A 487 -14.55 -13.63 -4.87
C THR A 487 -15.43 -14.71 -5.47
N GLU A 488 -16.63 -14.93 -4.92
CA GLU A 488 -17.60 -15.86 -5.48
C GLU A 488 -18.06 -15.48 -6.89
N PHE A 489 -17.95 -14.19 -7.23
CA PHE A 489 -18.29 -13.64 -8.53
C PHE A 489 -17.12 -13.62 -9.51
N GLY A 490 -15.93 -14.06 -9.08
CA GLY A 490 -14.73 -14.19 -9.93
C GLY A 490 -13.71 -13.08 -9.78
N MET A 491 -13.84 -12.20 -8.79
CA MET A 491 -12.76 -11.29 -8.43
C MET A 491 -11.63 -12.04 -7.70
N THR A 492 -10.40 -11.59 -7.90
CA THR A 492 -9.23 -12.17 -7.24
C THR A 492 -9.26 -11.86 -5.74
N PRO A 493 -9.09 -12.87 -4.85
CA PRO A 493 -8.99 -12.64 -3.41
C PRO A 493 -7.75 -11.80 -3.08
N ASN A 494 -7.88 -10.88 -2.14
CA ASN A 494 -6.77 -10.01 -1.72
C ASN A 494 -6.86 -9.72 -0.21
N ALA A 495 -5.79 -10.07 0.53
CA ALA A 495 -5.73 -9.94 1.99
C ALA A 495 -5.64 -8.47 2.48
N ASN A 496 -5.25 -7.55 1.60
CA ASN A 496 -5.16 -6.12 1.91
C ASN A 496 -6.48 -5.40 1.60
N GLU A 497 -7.09 -5.71 0.46
CA GLU A 497 -8.40 -5.15 0.06
C GLU A 497 -9.57 -5.75 0.86
N GLY A 498 -9.47 -7.03 1.25
CA GLY A 498 -10.59 -7.81 1.77
C GLY A 498 -11.45 -8.43 0.67
N ASN A 499 -12.31 -9.37 1.08
CA ASN A 499 -13.17 -10.13 0.17
C ASN A 499 -14.66 -9.83 0.38
N VAL A 500 -15.03 -9.50 1.61
CA VAL A 500 -16.43 -9.27 2.02
C VAL A 500 -16.76 -7.80 1.82
N VAL A 501 -17.82 -7.54 1.05
CA VAL A 501 -18.39 -6.22 0.82
C VAL A 501 -19.65 -6.11 1.66
N ASP A 502 -19.64 -5.21 2.63
CA ASP A 502 -20.81 -4.84 3.41
C ASP A 502 -21.54 -3.70 2.71
N PHE A 503 -22.87 -3.73 2.68
CA PHE A 503 -23.65 -2.68 2.05
C PHE A 503 -24.93 -2.36 2.82
N ASN A 504 -25.32 -1.09 2.73
CA ASN A 504 -26.57 -0.54 3.23
C ASN A 504 -27.32 0.12 2.07
N TYR A 505 -28.65 0.13 2.13
CA TYR A 505 -29.45 0.74 1.09
C TYR A 505 -30.65 1.49 1.64
N GLN A 506 -31.05 2.52 0.91
CA GLN A 506 -32.30 3.24 1.08
C GLN A 506 -32.97 3.35 -0.29
N VAL A 507 -34.21 2.89 -0.36
CA VAL A 507 -34.94 2.76 -1.62
C VAL A 507 -36.33 3.39 -1.46
N ASP A 508 -36.58 4.44 -2.22
CA ASP A 508 -37.86 5.13 -2.25
C ASP A 508 -38.79 4.42 -3.26
N LEU A 509 -40.02 4.15 -2.82
CA LEU A 509 -41.02 3.47 -3.63
C LEU A 509 -42.08 4.43 -4.15
N GLN A 510 -42.44 4.26 -5.42
CA GLN A 510 -43.59 4.88 -6.06
C GLN A 510 -44.55 3.81 -6.57
N LYS A 511 -45.85 4.10 -6.53
CA LYS A 511 -46.90 3.12 -6.86
C LYS A 511 -47.21 3.05 -8.35
#